data_AF-A0A9P8Z268-F1
#
_entry.id   AF-A0A9P8Z268-F1
#
_cell.length_a   1.000
_cell.length_b   1.000
_cell.length_c   1.000
_cell.angle_alpha   90.00
_cell.angle_beta   90.00
_cell.angle_gamma   90.00
#
_symmetry.space_group_name_H-M   'P 1'
#
loop_
_entity.id
_entity.type
_entity.pdbx_description
1 polymer ?
#
loop_
_entity_poly.entity_id
_entity_poly.type
_entity_poly.pdbx_seq_one_letter_code
_entity_poly.pdbx_strand_id
1 'polypeptide(L)'
;NDAGFWPQVLRRGGGYYLDVGASSLVASGAIKLVVGTEVQRYTETGVVFTDGRTLDCDVVIFATGFGDFRIALAKIFGKDPTDNIGPVWGVNAEGEVNGVR
;
A
#
# COMPACT_ATOMS: atom_id res chain seq x y z
N ASN A 1 -7.73 20.17 0.34
CA ASN A 1 -7.35 20.00 1.76
C ASN A 1 -7.77 18.61 2.22
N ASP A 2 -7.26 17.57 1.52
CA ASP A 2 -7.66 16.17 1.68
C ASP A 2 -6.53 15.35 2.34
N ALA A 3 -5.75 15.99 3.20
CA ALA A 3 -4.54 15.44 3.80
C ALA A 3 -4.75 15.24 5.30
N GLY A 4 -4.80 13.98 5.74
CA GLY A 4 -4.94 13.61 7.15
C GLY A 4 -5.32 12.13 7.28
N PHE A 5 -5.14 11.59 8.49
CA PHE A 5 -5.44 10.18 8.78
C PHE A 5 -6.88 9.79 8.40
N TRP A 6 -7.88 10.51 8.92
CA TRP A 6 -9.29 10.15 8.75
C TRP A 6 -9.76 10.15 7.28
N PRO A 7 -9.49 11.18 6.46
CA PRO A 7 -9.84 11.14 5.05
C PRO A 7 -9.16 10.00 4.27
N GLN A 8 -7.89 9.68 4.58
CA GLN A 8 -7.15 8.61 3.90
C GLN A 8 -7.68 7.22 4.29
N VAL A 9 -7.97 7.00 5.57
CA VAL A 9 -8.62 5.77 6.06
C VAL A 9 -9.96 5.57 5.37
N LEU A 10 -10.85 6.57 5.43
CA LEU A 10 -12.22 6.41 4.96
C LEU A 10 -12.31 6.27 3.43
N ARG A 11 -11.47 7.00 2.69
CA ARG A 11 -11.55 7.03 1.22
C ARG A 11 -10.71 5.95 0.54
N ARG A 12 -9.59 5.53 1.13
CA ARG A 12 -8.63 4.60 0.51
C ARG A 12 -8.32 3.37 1.35
N GLY A 13 -8.66 3.36 2.65
CA GLY A 13 -8.21 2.31 3.57
C GLY A 13 -6.70 2.30 3.81
N GLY A 14 -5.98 3.34 3.38
CA GLY A 14 -4.51 3.37 3.36
C GLY A 14 -3.95 4.69 2.81
N GLY A 15 -2.63 4.75 2.59
CA GLY A 15 -1.96 5.96 2.09
C GLY A 15 -1.70 7.03 3.17
N TYR A 16 -1.72 6.61 4.44
CA TYR A 16 -1.32 7.41 5.59
C TYR A 16 -0.19 6.70 6.32
N TYR A 17 0.55 7.46 7.13
CA TYR A 17 1.58 6.94 8.00
C TYR A 17 1.19 7.25 9.45
N LEU A 18 1.21 6.22 10.30
CA LEU A 18 1.07 6.36 11.75
C LEU A 18 2.42 6.06 12.37
N ASP A 19 2.96 7.00 13.13
CA ASP A 19 4.20 6.74 13.85
C ASP A 19 3.93 5.79 15.01
N VAL A 20 4.55 4.62 14.93
CA VAL A 20 4.57 3.60 15.98
C VAL A 20 5.99 3.34 16.49
N GLY A 21 6.92 4.28 16.26
CA GLY A 21 8.30 4.24 16.72
C GLY A 21 9.35 4.31 15.60
N ALA A 22 8.94 4.18 14.34
CA ALA A 22 9.86 4.19 13.21
C ALA A 22 10.30 5.61 12.79
N SER A 23 9.52 6.66 13.08
CA SER A 23 9.85 8.02 12.63
C SER A 23 11.19 8.51 13.19
N SER A 24 11.46 8.22 14.46
CA SER A 24 12.72 8.60 15.11
C SER A 24 13.92 7.86 14.49
N LEU A 25 13.73 6.62 14.01
CA LEU A 25 14.76 5.84 13.33
C LEU A 25 15.05 6.37 11.93
N VAL A 26 14.02 6.84 11.22
CA VAL A 26 14.19 7.53 9.93
C VAL A 26 14.90 8.87 10.15
N ALA A 27 14.46 9.66 11.13
CA ALA A 27 15.03 10.98 11.43
C ALA A 27 16.50 10.91 11.87
N SER A 28 16.88 9.87 12.63
CA SER A 28 18.28 9.63 13.04
C SER A 28 19.13 8.98 11.95
N GLY A 29 18.54 8.56 10.83
CA GLY A 29 19.24 7.88 9.73
C GLY A 29 19.54 6.40 9.97
N ALA A 30 19.05 5.83 11.08
CA ALA A 30 19.12 4.39 11.34
C ALA A 30 18.31 3.57 10.31
N ILE A 31 17.19 4.14 9.82
CA ILE A 31 16.47 3.65 8.64
C ILE A 31 16.74 4.61 7.49
N LYS A 32 17.38 4.10 6.42
CA LYS A 32 17.65 4.88 5.21
C LYS A 32 16.43 4.86 4.28
N LEU A 33 16.20 5.97 3.58
CA LEU A 33 15.11 6.13 2.64
C LEU A 33 15.65 6.30 1.21
N VAL A 34 15.05 5.60 0.26
CA VAL A 34 15.26 5.81 -1.17
C VAL A 34 14.01 6.49 -1.74
N VAL A 35 14.18 7.67 -2.33
CA VAL A 35 13.10 8.48 -2.91
C VAL A 35 13.40 8.86 -4.35
N GLY A 36 12.35 9.21 -5.09
CA GLY A 36 12.44 9.74 -6.46
C GLY A 36 12.85 8.72 -7.52
N THR A 37 12.81 7.43 -7.20
CA THR A 37 13.13 6.33 -8.11
C THR A 37 12.28 5.12 -7.78
N GLU A 38 12.13 4.22 -8.74
CA GLU A 38 11.44 2.95 -8.57
C GLU A 38 12.44 1.78 -8.62
N VAL A 39 12.02 0.61 -8.15
CA VAL A 39 12.78 -0.63 -8.34
C VAL A 39 12.68 -1.06 -9.80
N GLN A 40 13.82 -1.14 -10.48
CA GLN A 40 13.89 -1.60 -11.87
C GLN A 40 13.98 -3.13 -11.96
N ARG A 41 14.85 -3.73 -11.16
CA ARG A 41 15.02 -5.19 -11.08
C ARG A 41 15.71 -5.62 -9.79
N TYR A 42 15.52 -6.89 -9.43
CA TYR A 42 16.29 -7.57 -8.40
C TYR A 42 17.53 -8.22 -9.02
N THR A 43 18.60 -8.33 -8.24
CA THR A 43 19.80 -9.10 -8.57
C THR A 43 19.95 -10.23 -7.56
N GLU A 44 20.94 -11.09 -7.77
CA GLU A 44 21.27 -12.15 -6.81
C GLU A 44 21.67 -11.61 -5.42
N THR A 45 22.16 -10.37 -5.36
CA THR A 45 22.72 -9.76 -4.14
C THR A 45 22.03 -8.46 -3.71
N GLY A 46 20.94 -8.05 -4.38
CA GLY A 46 20.38 -6.72 -4.15
C GLY A 46 19.31 -6.25 -5.13
N VAL A 47 19.23 -4.93 -5.28
CA VAL A 47 18.22 -4.22 -6.06
C VAL A 47 18.86 -3.14 -6.93
N VAL A 48 18.40 -3.00 -8.17
CA VAL A 48 18.75 -1.89 -9.07
C VAL A 48 17.54 -0.97 -9.21
N PHE A 49 17.76 0.32 -9.05
CA PHE A 49 16.74 1.36 -9.21
C PHE A 49 16.74 1.92 -10.63
N THR A 50 15.61 2.52 -11.04
CA THR A 50 15.44 3.10 -12.38
C THR A 50 16.41 4.25 -12.70
N ASP A 51 16.97 4.90 -11.69
CA ASP A 51 17.99 5.94 -11.85
C ASP A 51 19.44 5.39 -11.88
N GLY A 52 19.60 4.07 -11.90
CA GLY A 52 20.88 3.39 -11.97
C GLY A 52 21.56 3.15 -10.61
N ARG A 53 21.02 3.67 -9.50
CA ARG A 53 21.54 3.32 -8.16
C ARG A 53 21.35 1.83 -7.89
N THR A 54 22.23 1.27 -7.06
CA THR A 54 22.13 -0.11 -6.57
C THR A 54 22.12 -0.15 -5.05
N LEU A 55 21.48 -1.16 -4.49
CA LEU A 55 21.48 -1.44 -3.05
C LEU A 55 21.66 -2.93 -2.82
N ASP A 56 22.76 -3.30 -2.17
CA ASP A 56 22.99 -4.68 -1.74
C ASP A 56 22.09 -5.02 -0.55
N CYS A 57 21.47 -6.19 -0.59
CA CYS A 57 20.65 -6.70 0.50
C CYS A 57 20.51 -8.21 0.43
N ASP A 58 20.43 -8.85 1.60
CA ASP A 58 20.20 -10.30 1.70
C ASP A 58 18.71 -10.67 1.62
N VAL A 59 17.81 -9.73 1.97
CA VAL A 59 16.37 -9.97 2.06
C VAL A 59 15.59 -8.78 1.51
N VAL A 60 14.58 -9.09 0.69
CA VAL A 60 13.59 -8.13 0.21
C VAL A 60 12.22 -8.47 0.81
N ILE A 61 11.61 -7.51 1.51
CA ILE A 61 10.29 -7.66 2.13
C ILE A 61 9.26 -6.83 1.37
N PHE A 62 8.23 -7.48 0.82
CA PHE A 62 7.11 -6.83 0.16
C PHE A 62 6.04 -6.42 1.18
N ALA A 63 6.20 -5.24 1.76
CA ALA A 63 5.22 -4.61 2.65
C ALA A 63 4.18 -3.78 1.87
N THR A 64 3.73 -4.25 0.70
CA THR A 64 2.88 -3.51 -0.26
C THR A 64 1.39 -3.51 0.08
N GLY A 65 1.01 -3.98 1.28
CA GLY A 65 -0.38 -4.06 1.72
C GLY A 65 -1.16 -5.19 1.05
N PHE A 66 -2.49 -5.04 1.01
CA PHE A 66 -3.41 -6.02 0.45
C PHE A 66 -4.04 -5.49 -0.84
N GLY A 67 -4.27 -6.40 -1.80
CA GLY A 67 -5.07 -6.10 -2.99
C GLY A 67 -6.57 -6.11 -2.71
N ASP A 68 -7.37 -5.91 -3.75
CA ASP A 68 -8.83 -5.96 -3.65
C ASP A 68 -9.31 -7.36 -3.23
N PHE A 69 -9.99 -7.43 -2.09
CA PHE A 69 -10.52 -8.68 -1.54
C PHE A 69 -11.51 -9.38 -2.49
N ARG A 70 -12.18 -8.64 -3.38
CA ARG A 70 -13.07 -9.21 -4.40
C ARG A 70 -12.33 -10.16 -5.34
N ILE A 71 -11.04 -9.95 -5.58
CA ILE A 71 -10.20 -10.89 -6.35
C ILE A 71 -10.07 -12.23 -5.61
N ALA A 72 -9.94 -12.22 -4.29
CA ALA A 72 -9.90 -13.45 -3.50
C ALA A 72 -11.25 -14.18 -3.54
N LEU A 73 -12.37 -13.46 -3.42
CA LEU A 73 -13.71 -14.02 -3.52
C LEU A 73 -13.99 -14.63 -4.90
N ALA A 74 -13.52 -14.01 -5.99
CA ALA A 74 -13.67 -14.55 -7.34
C ALA A 74 -13.05 -15.94 -7.49
N LYS A 75 -11.89 -16.17 -6.87
CA LYS A 75 -11.22 -17.47 -6.86
C LYS A 75 -12.01 -18.54 -6.09
N ILE A 76 -12.73 -18.14 -5.04
CA ILE A 76 -13.51 -19.06 -4.20
C ILE A 76 -14.82 -19.45 -4.89
N PHE A 77 -15.53 -18.46 -5.44
CA PHE A 77 -16.87 -18.68 -5.99
C PHE A 77 -16.89 -19.00 -7.49
N GLY A 78 -15.75 -18.87 -8.19
CA GLY A 78 -15.63 -19.19 -9.61
C GLY A 78 -16.40 -18.24 -10.55
N LYS A 79 -16.89 -17.12 -10.02
CA LYS A 79 -17.55 -16.03 -10.74
C LYS A 79 -17.04 -14.71 -10.20
N ASP A 80 -17.07 -13.67 -11.02
CA ASP A 80 -16.72 -12.33 -10.55
C ASP A 80 -17.75 -11.89 -9.48
N PRO A 81 -17.32 -11.70 -8.22
CA PRO A 81 -18.23 -11.33 -7.14
C PRO A 81 -18.64 -9.86 -7.23
N THR A 82 -18.01 -9.06 -8.09
CA THR A 82 -18.32 -7.63 -8.27
C THR A 82 -19.75 -7.39 -8.77
N ASP A 83 -20.37 -8.39 -9.41
CA ASP A 83 -21.78 -8.33 -9.83
C ASP A 83 -22.76 -8.24 -8.65
N ASN A 84 -22.36 -8.76 -7.47
CA ASN A 84 -23.23 -8.84 -6.29
C ASN A 84 -22.68 -8.09 -5.08
N ILE A 85 -21.39 -7.73 -5.10
CA ILE A 85 -20.68 -7.10 -3.98
C ILE A 85 -20.07 -5.79 -4.47
N GLY A 86 -20.60 -4.69 -3.94
CA GLY A 86 -20.08 -3.35 -4.18
C GLY A 86 -18.65 -3.16 -3.66
N PRO A 87 -18.04 -1.99 -3.91
CA PRO A 87 -16.73 -1.68 -3.37
C PRO A 87 -16.70 -1.76 -1.84
N VAL A 88 -15.54 -2.09 -1.28
CA VAL A 88 -15.26 -2.00 0.16
C VAL A 88 -14.27 -0.86 0.34
N TRP A 89 -14.54 0.03 1.31
CA TRP A 89 -13.87 1.32 1.46
C TRP A 89 -14.24 2.33 0.37
N GLY A 90 -13.84 3.60 0.57
CA GLY A 90 -14.31 4.70 -0.28
C GLY A 90 -15.63 5.27 0.22
N VAL A 91 -15.95 6.46 -0.27
CA VAL A 91 -17.15 7.21 0.14
C VAL A 91 -18.09 7.30 -1.06
N ASN A 92 -19.37 6.97 -0.88
CA ASN A 92 -20.40 7.05 -1.92
C ASN A 92 -20.90 8.50 -2.14
N ALA A 93 -21.87 8.69 -3.04
CA ALA A 93 -22.39 10.01 -3.37
C ALA A 93 -23.09 10.68 -2.17
N GLU A 94 -23.59 9.88 -1.24
CA GLU A 94 -24.29 10.27 -0.03
C GLU A 94 -23.34 10.59 1.14
N GLY A 95 -22.03 10.32 0.99
CA GLY A 95 -21.04 10.55 2.04
C GLY A 95 -20.82 9.37 3.00
N GLU A 96 -21.41 8.21 2.73
CA GLU A 96 -21.28 6.99 3.54
C GLU A 96 -20.12 6.11 3.06
N VAL A 97 -19.53 5.33 3.97
CA VAL A 97 -18.42 4.41 3.65
C VAL A 97 -18.95 3.14 3.01
N ASN A 98 -18.38 2.74 1.87
CA ASN A 98 -18.81 1.51 1.21
C ASN A 98 -18.44 0.25 2.03
N GLY A 99 -19.36 -0.70 2.10
CA GLY A 99 -19.14 -1.99 2.80
C GLY A 99 -19.16 -1.89 4.33
N VAL A 100 -19.53 -0.74 4.90
CA VAL A 100 -19.68 -0.52 6.35
C VAL A 100 -21.13 -0.12 6.62
N ARG A 101 -22.04 -1.11 6.64
CA ARG A 101 -23.41 -0.97 7.11
C ARG A 101 -23.96 -2.30 7.60
#